data_AF-A0A8S2IXX9-F1
#
_entry.id   AF-A0A8S2IXX9-F1
#
_cell.length_a   1.000
_cell.length_b   1.000
_cell.length_c   1.000
_cell.angle_alpha   90.00
_cell.angle_beta   90.00
_cell.angle_gamma   90.00
#
_symmetry.space_group_name_H-M   'P 1'
#
loop_
_entity.id
_entity.type
_entity.pdbx_description
1 polymer ?
#
loop_
_entity_poly.entity_id
_entity_poly.type
_entity_poly.pdbx_seq_one_letter_code
_entity_poly.pdbx_strand_id
1 'polypeptide(L)'
;MLCSRGEKDAPKNGLFDETTQEQTSKRLNGRNLAFIEMTRSAEFTDKLQQNVDIYGTLKSELETLRAKFPQQFPKPIYVLSSVDLNMKDQWKERLIQAKYNESGERIILIPCTVGNSLWVGVIIKFSADEYIEQAEFFDQVMESGFIPNTFQEQFAEVYQGCNLRSGDCKKHTDQTQSARLTIEKLLSAVEE
;
A
#
# COMPACT_ATOMS: atom_id res chain seq x y z
N MET A 1 -66.10 42.77 -42.28
CA MET A 1 -65.34 43.71 -41.42
C MET A 1 -64.10 42.98 -40.90
N LEU A 2 -62.91 43.50 -41.23
CA LEU A 2 -61.70 43.73 -40.40
C LEU A 2 -61.48 42.78 -39.18
N CYS A 3 -60.32 42.22 -38.81
CA CYS A 3 -58.87 42.30 -39.10
C CYS A 3 -58.24 41.08 -38.38
N SER A 4 -57.32 40.28 -38.94
CA SER A 4 -55.83 40.37 -38.94
C SER A 4 -55.07 40.03 -37.63
N ARG A 5 -53.99 39.23 -37.81
CA ARG A 5 -52.81 38.89 -36.95
C ARG A 5 -53.01 37.71 -35.96
N GLY A 6 -52.17 36.67 -35.87
CA GLY A 6 -50.86 36.33 -36.42
C GLY A 6 -49.85 36.10 -35.27
N GLU A 7 -49.36 34.87 -35.05
CA GLU A 7 -48.10 34.52 -34.32
C GLU A 7 -47.86 32.99 -34.37
N LYS A 8 -46.80 32.54 -35.08
CA LYS A 8 -45.52 31.99 -34.58
C LYS A 8 -45.58 30.56 -34.02
N ASP A 9 -45.28 29.59 -34.88
CA ASP A 9 -44.92 28.22 -34.50
C ASP A 9 -43.43 28.13 -34.15
N ALA A 10 -43.14 27.62 -32.95
CA ALA A 10 -41.81 27.23 -32.49
C ALA A 10 -41.51 25.76 -32.89
N PRO A 11 -40.26 25.40 -33.23
CA PRO A 11 -39.91 24.02 -33.51
C PRO A 11 -39.74 23.18 -32.24
N LYS A 12 -40.13 21.91 -32.37
CA LYS A 12 -40.17 20.86 -31.35
C LYS A 12 -38.77 20.48 -30.86
N ASN A 13 -38.61 20.43 -29.53
CA ASN A 13 -37.52 19.73 -28.85
C ASN A 13 -37.62 18.22 -29.13
N GLY A 14 -36.49 17.59 -29.49
CA GLY A 14 -36.39 16.14 -29.51
C GLY A 14 -35.23 15.61 -30.33
N LEU A 15 -34.02 15.58 -29.74
CA LEU A 15 -33.03 14.50 -29.88
C LEU A 15 -31.84 14.84 -28.97
N PHE A 16 -31.79 14.26 -27.77
CA PHE A 16 -30.55 14.16 -27.00
C PHE A 16 -29.96 12.79 -27.29
N ASP A 17 -28.77 12.80 -27.88
CA ASP A 17 -27.99 11.66 -28.30
C ASP A 17 -27.26 11.09 -27.06
N GLU A 18 -27.74 9.95 -26.55
CA GLU A 18 -27.23 9.27 -25.35
C GLU A 18 -25.86 8.59 -25.55
N THR A 19 -25.23 8.70 -26.72
CA THR A 19 -24.02 7.91 -27.04
C THR A 19 -22.67 8.59 -26.75
N THR A 20 -22.62 9.75 -26.10
CA THR A 20 -21.36 10.50 -25.89
C THR A 20 -20.82 10.49 -24.45
N GLN A 21 -21.57 10.03 -23.45
CA GLN A 21 -21.09 10.03 -22.05
C GLN A 21 -20.26 8.80 -21.65
N GLU A 22 -20.34 7.68 -22.38
CA GLU A 22 -19.68 6.44 -21.93
C GLU A 22 -18.22 6.28 -22.42
N GLN A 23 -17.81 7.02 -23.46
CA GLN A 23 -16.43 6.96 -23.98
C GLN A 23 -15.48 7.97 -23.32
N THR A 24 -15.99 9.04 -22.71
CA THR A 24 -15.18 10.02 -21.97
C THR A 24 -14.86 9.56 -20.55
N SER A 25 -15.76 8.79 -19.92
CA SER A 25 -15.56 8.24 -18.57
C SER A 25 -14.41 7.23 -18.50
N LYS A 26 -14.25 6.36 -19.51
CA LYS A 26 -13.15 5.37 -19.56
C LYS A 26 -11.77 5.99 -19.84
N ARG A 27 -11.69 7.15 -20.52
CA ARG A 27 -10.42 7.85 -20.79
C ARG A 27 -9.92 8.69 -19.63
N LEU A 28 -10.79 9.12 -18.71
CA LEU A 28 -10.43 9.92 -17.54
C LEU A 28 -9.84 9.08 -16.39
N ASN A 29 -10.21 7.81 -16.27
CA ASN A 29 -9.67 6.93 -15.22
C ASN A 29 -8.22 6.48 -15.50
N GLY A 30 -7.85 6.21 -16.76
CA GLY A 30 -6.49 5.76 -17.09
C GLY A 30 -5.43 6.88 -17.01
N ARG A 31 -5.82 8.13 -17.30
CA ARG A 31 -4.89 9.28 -17.26
C ARG A 31 -4.65 9.79 -15.85
N ASN A 32 -5.64 9.72 -14.96
CA ASN A 32 -5.46 10.10 -13.56
C ASN A 32 -4.56 9.11 -12.80
N LEU A 33 -4.66 7.81 -13.07
CA LEU A 33 -3.74 6.81 -12.48
C LEU A 33 -2.29 7.06 -12.90
N ALA A 34 -2.03 7.30 -14.19
CA ALA A 34 -0.69 7.58 -14.68
C ALA A 34 -0.11 8.92 -14.17
N PHE A 35 -0.94 9.95 -13.97
CA PHE A 35 -0.50 11.24 -13.43
C PHE A 35 -0.27 11.18 -11.91
N ILE A 36 -1.05 10.38 -11.18
CA ILE A 36 -0.82 10.08 -9.77
C ILE A 36 0.48 9.28 -9.62
N GLU A 37 0.75 8.29 -10.47
CA GLU A 37 2.01 7.53 -10.49
C GLU A 37 3.23 8.40 -10.88
N MET A 38 3.10 9.29 -11.87
CA MET A 38 4.20 10.18 -12.30
C MET A 38 4.57 11.22 -11.23
N THR A 39 3.59 11.81 -10.56
CA THR A 39 3.86 12.79 -9.47
C THR A 39 4.35 12.07 -8.20
N ARG A 40 3.90 10.82 -7.95
CA ARG A 40 4.47 9.94 -6.90
C ARG A 40 5.96 9.69 -7.12
N SER A 41 6.43 9.63 -8.36
CA SER A 41 7.80 9.23 -8.65
C SER A 41 8.82 10.34 -8.46
N ALA A 42 8.49 11.62 -8.69
CA ALA A 42 9.49 12.70 -8.75
C ALA A 42 9.73 13.39 -7.38
N GLU A 43 8.67 13.70 -6.63
CA GLU A 43 8.79 14.30 -5.29
C GLU A 43 9.31 13.32 -4.24
N PHE A 44 9.15 12.02 -4.51
CA PHE A 44 9.54 10.93 -3.63
C PHE A 44 11.01 10.53 -3.82
N THR A 45 11.57 10.65 -5.03
CA THR A 45 12.98 10.32 -5.31
C THR A 45 13.98 11.27 -4.65
N ASP A 46 13.63 12.55 -4.47
CA ASP A 46 14.58 13.57 -3.98
C ASP A 46 14.82 13.47 -2.45
N LYS A 47 13.89 12.86 -1.70
CA LYS A 47 13.96 12.74 -0.23
C LYS A 47 14.72 11.50 0.28
N LEU A 48 15.06 10.55 -0.58
CA LEU A 48 15.51 9.22 -0.14
C LEU A 48 17.01 8.98 -0.20
N GLN A 49 17.81 10.00 -0.52
CA GLN A 49 19.21 9.80 -0.89
C GLN A 49 20.25 9.75 0.24
N GLN A 50 19.88 9.86 1.53
CA GLN A 50 20.77 9.53 2.68
C GLN A 50 19.98 9.57 4.01
N ASN A 51 20.07 8.51 4.82
CA ASN A 51 19.35 8.31 6.10
C ASN A 51 17.82 8.34 5.99
N VAL A 52 17.25 7.35 5.30
CA VAL A 52 15.80 7.18 5.18
C VAL A 52 15.22 6.72 6.52
N ASP A 53 14.50 7.62 7.21
CA ASP A 53 13.54 7.22 8.23
C ASP A 53 12.35 6.52 7.56
N ILE A 54 12.53 5.24 7.24
CA ILE A 54 11.53 4.45 6.52
C ILE A 54 10.25 4.32 7.35
N TYR A 55 10.38 4.25 8.67
CA TYR A 55 9.25 4.14 9.59
C TYR A 55 8.41 5.42 9.54
N GLY A 56 9.05 6.58 9.72
CA GLY A 56 8.38 7.88 9.65
C GLY A 56 7.74 8.13 8.28
N THR A 57 8.46 7.78 7.21
CA THR A 57 7.96 7.93 5.83
C THR A 57 6.74 7.02 5.59
N LEU A 58 6.86 5.72 5.88
CA LEU A 58 5.75 4.76 5.70
C LEU A 58 4.51 5.16 6.50
N LYS A 59 4.70 5.58 7.76
CA LYS A 59 3.61 6.04 8.61
C LYS A 59 2.93 7.28 8.05
N SER A 60 3.70 8.30 7.65
CA SER A 60 3.16 9.55 7.11
C SER A 60 2.42 9.34 5.78
N GLU A 61 2.94 8.50 4.89
CA GLU A 61 2.30 8.16 3.63
C GLU A 61 0.99 7.39 3.85
N LEU A 62 0.97 6.42 4.78
CA LEU A 62 -0.24 5.71 5.16
C LEU A 62 -1.31 6.67 5.71
N GLU A 63 -0.95 7.57 6.61
CA GLU A 63 -1.88 8.58 7.15
C GLU A 63 -2.44 9.48 6.04
N THR A 64 -1.59 9.88 5.09
CA THR A 64 -2.00 10.67 3.92
C THR A 64 -2.98 9.91 3.04
N LEU A 65 -2.71 8.63 2.76
CA LEU A 65 -3.59 7.78 1.95
C LEU A 65 -4.92 7.53 2.65
N ARG A 66 -4.92 7.26 3.95
CA ARG A 66 -6.15 7.09 4.74
C ARG A 66 -7.01 8.35 4.76
N ALA A 67 -6.40 9.53 4.84
CA ALA A 67 -7.11 10.79 4.77
C ALA A 67 -7.75 11.05 3.39
N LYS A 68 -7.05 10.66 2.30
CA LYS A 68 -7.52 10.84 0.93
C LYS A 68 -8.55 9.80 0.50
N PHE A 69 -8.39 8.54 0.94
CA PHE A 69 -9.16 7.39 0.50
C PHE A 69 -9.63 6.52 1.68
N PRO A 70 -10.43 7.06 2.62
CA PRO A 70 -10.77 6.34 3.85
C PRO A 70 -11.47 5.00 3.61
N GLN A 71 -12.21 4.86 2.51
CA GLN A 71 -12.92 3.62 2.16
C GLN A 71 -12.00 2.48 1.69
N GLN A 72 -10.78 2.79 1.22
CA GLN A 72 -9.79 1.78 0.80
C GLN A 72 -8.99 1.19 1.97
N PHE A 73 -9.12 1.79 3.16
CA PHE A 73 -8.39 1.39 4.37
C PHE A 73 -9.37 1.24 5.56
N PRO A 74 -10.36 0.34 5.46
CA PRO A 74 -11.40 0.19 6.48
C PRO A 74 -10.84 -0.43 7.78
N LYS A 75 -9.77 -1.21 7.69
CA LYS A 75 -9.16 -1.90 8.83
C LYS A 75 -8.14 -1.02 9.56
N PRO A 76 -7.98 -1.19 10.88
CA PRO A 76 -6.84 -0.64 11.61
C PRO A 76 -5.52 -1.14 11.01
N ILE A 77 -4.64 -0.21 10.62
CA ILE A 77 -3.31 -0.51 10.10
C ILE A 77 -2.28 0.15 11.01
N TYR A 78 -1.35 -0.65 11.52
CA TYR A 78 -0.29 -0.21 12.42
C TYR A 78 1.06 -0.38 11.75
N VAL A 79 1.83 0.71 11.70
CA VAL A 79 3.23 0.67 11.29
C VAL A 79 4.07 0.55 12.55
N LEU A 80 4.90 -0.49 12.65
CA LEU A 80 5.87 -0.61 13.73
C LEU A 80 7.22 -0.04 13.31
N SER A 81 8.05 0.36 14.27
CA SER A 81 9.38 0.86 13.94
C SER A 81 10.26 -0.23 13.33
N SER A 82 11.25 0.21 12.56
CA SER A 82 12.05 -0.69 11.74
C SER A 82 12.81 -1.72 12.56
N VAL A 83 13.05 -2.88 11.96
CA VAL A 83 13.83 -3.97 12.53
C VAL A 83 15.11 -4.13 11.72
N ASP A 84 16.26 -4.23 12.39
CA ASP A 84 17.48 -4.71 11.75
C ASP A 84 17.58 -6.23 11.91
N LEU A 85 17.54 -6.96 10.79
CA LEU A 85 17.56 -8.42 10.82
C LEU A 85 18.93 -8.99 11.24
N ASN A 86 19.98 -8.17 11.25
CA ASN A 86 21.28 -8.55 11.78
C ASN A 86 21.35 -8.38 13.31
N MET A 87 20.47 -7.56 13.89
CA MET A 87 20.42 -7.36 15.33
C MET A 87 19.63 -8.49 15.98
N LYS A 88 20.29 -9.21 16.88
CA LYS A 88 19.69 -10.31 17.62
C LYS A 88 18.47 -9.81 18.40
N ASP A 89 17.42 -10.63 18.44
CA ASP A 89 16.20 -10.48 19.24
C ASP A 89 15.28 -9.28 18.88
N GLN A 90 15.75 -8.26 18.14
CA GLN A 90 14.89 -7.13 17.72
C GLN A 90 13.65 -7.57 16.95
N TRP A 91 13.79 -8.58 16.09
CA TRP A 91 12.66 -9.13 15.36
C TRP A 91 11.63 -9.75 16.30
N LYS A 92 12.07 -10.62 17.21
CA LYS A 92 11.21 -11.26 18.20
C LYS A 92 10.52 -10.23 19.10
N GLU A 93 11.23 -9.23 19.59
CA GLU A 93 10.67 -8.13 20.38
C GLU A 93 9.58 -7.39 19.60
N ARG A 94 9.82 -7.13 18.30
CA ARG A 94 8.84 -6.49 17.43
C ARG A 94 7.58 -7.31 17.25
N LEU A 95 7.72 -8.62 17.09
CA LEU A 95 6.59 -9.53 16.97
C LEU A 95 5.78 -9.60 18.26
N ILE A 96 6.44 -9.60 19.41
CA ILE A 96 5.78 -9.54 20.73
C ILE A 96 5.00 -8.23 20.86
N GLN A 97 5.58 -7.08 20.46
CA GLN A 97 4.85 -5.81 20.42
C GLN A 97 3.61 -5.90 19.52
N ALA A 98 3.74 -6.44 18.31
CA ALA A 98 2.62 -6.62 17.38
C ALA A 98 1.49 -7.49 17.95
N LYS A 99 1.86 -8.51 18.73
CA LYS A 99 0.92 -9.47 19.31
C LYS A 99 0.15 -8.92 20.50
N TYR A 100 0.81 -8.17 21.38
CA TYR A 100 0.25 -7.80 22.69
C TYR A 100 -0.19 -6.34 22.80
N ASN A 101 0.31 -5.43 21.94
CA ASN A 101 -0.05 -4.01 22.04
C ASN A 101 -1.35 -3.68 21.29
N GLU A 102 -1.70 -4.49 20.29
CA GLU A 102 -2.87 -4.29 19.44
C GLU A 102 -3.73 -5.55 19.46
N SER A 103 -5.06 -5.41 19.43
CA SER A 103 -6.01 -6.52 19.50
C SER A 103 -7.09 -6.43 18.43
N GLY A 104 -7.76 -7.56 18.15
CA GLY A 104 -8.82 -7.65 17.15
C GLY A 104 -8.32 -7.62 15.70
N GLU A 105 -9.26 -7.41 14.77
CA GLU A 105 -8.99 -7.36 13.32
C GLU A 105 -8.10 -6.18 12.97
N ARG A 106 -6.92 -6.46 12.38
CA ARG A 106 -5.90 -5.43 12.11
C ARG A 106 -4.85 -5.90 11.12
N ILE A 107 -4.11 -4.93 10.59
CA ILE A 107 -2.94 -5.16 9.75
C ILE A 107 -1.71 -4.53 10.41
N ILE A 108 -0.60 -5.27 10.46
CA ILE A 108 0.69 -4.80 10.95
C ILE A 108 1.66 -4.71 9.78
N LEU A 109 2.33 -3.56 9.66
CA LEU A 109 3.40 -3.30 8.69
C LEU A 109 4.72 -3.13 9.43
N ILE A 110 5.74 -3.88 9.02
CA ILE A 110 7.07 -3.85 9.64
C ILE A 110 8.13 -3.68 8.56
N PRO A 111 8.73 -2.47 8.41
CA PRO A 111 9.89 -2.31 7.57
C PRO A 111 11.11 -2.95 8.24
N CYS A 112 11.90 -3.71 7.48
CA CYS A 112 13.07 -4.42 7.99
C CYS A 112 14.30 -4.08 7.13
N THR A 113 15.48 -3.95 7.76
CA THR A 113 16.75 -3.80 7.06
C THR A 113 17.56 -5.09 7.13
N VAL A 114 18.20 -5.44 6.02
CA VAL A 114 19.06 -6.62 5.83
C VAL A 114 20.43 -6.10 5.39
N GLY A 115 21.49 -6.54 6.06
CA GLY A 115 22.86 -6.18 5.64
C GLY A 115 23.15 -4.67 5.68
N ASN A 116 22.47 -3.90 6.53
CA ASN A 116 22.61 -2.44 6.72
C ASN A 116 22.26 -1.55 5.52
N SER A 117 21.85 -2.11 4.38
CA SER A 117 21.59 -1.32 3.16
C SER A 117 20.32 -1.73 2.42
N LEU A 118 19.81 -2.94 2.64
CA LEU A 118 18.68 -3.46 1.91
C LEU A 118 17.42 -3.39 2.76
N TRP A 119 16.40 -2.70 2.29
CA TRP A 119 15.08 -2.72 2.92
C TRP A 119 14.19 -3.82 2.34
N VAL A 120 13.48 -4.48 3.24
CA VAL A 120 12.43 -5.48 2.98
C VAL A 120 11.22 -5.14 3.84
N GLY A 121 10.04 -5.64 3.47
CA GLY A 121 8.80 -5.36 4.20
C GLY A 121 8.17 -6.64 4.73
N VAL A 122 7.55 -6.56 5.91
CA VAL A 122 6.66 -7.62 6.41
C VAL A 122 5.25 -7.07 6.62
N ILE A 123 4.26 -7.86 6.20
CA ILE A 123 2.85 -7.65 6.53
C ILE A 123 2.33 -8.82 7.36
N ILE A 124 1.52 -8.52 8.37
CA ILE A 124 0.75 -9.52 9.11
C ILE A 124 -0.70 -9.04 9.21
N LYS A 125 -1.64 -9.81 8.68
CA LYS A 125 -3.09 -9.55 8.79
C LYS A 125 -3.70 -10.49 9.81
N PHE A 126 -4.43 -9.92 10.75
CA PHE A 126 -5.14 -10.63 11.81
C PHE A 126 -6.64 -10.54 11.58
N SER A 127 -7.34 -11.66 11.75
CA SER A 127 -8.79 -11.69 11.81
C SER A 127 -9.31 -11.11 13.13
N ALA A 128 -10.64 -10.95 13.24
CA ALA A 128 -11.30 -10.51 14.47
C ALA A 128 -11.03 -11.45 15.67
N ASP A 129 -10.83 -12.75 15.39
CA ASP A 129 -10.51 -13.78 16.39
C ASP A 129 -9.00 -13.90 16.67
N GLU A 130 -8.21 -12.92 16.19
CA GLU A 130 -6.75 -12.83 16.38
C GLU A 130 -5.92 -13.94 15.72
N TYR A 131 -6.51 -14.67 14.77
CA TYR A 131 -5.74 -15.59 13.92
C TYR A 131 -5.03 -14.83 12.80
N ILE A 132 -3.83 -15.28 12.45
CA ILE A 132 -3.09 -14.75 11.30
C ILE A 132 -3.73 -15.31 10.02
N GLU A 133 -4.34 -14.43 9.23
CA GLU A 133 -4.88 -14.76 7.91
C GLU A 133 -3.80 -14.67 6.82
N GLN A 134 -2.88 -13.72 6.99
CA GLN A 134 -1.78 -13.48 6.05
C GLN A 134 -0.54 -13.06 6.81
N ALA A 135 0.61 -13.66 6.49
CA ALA A 135 1.92 -13.23 6.96
C ALA A 135 2.92 -13.35 5.82
N GLU A 136 3.34 -12.21 5.27
CA GLU A 136 4.17 -12.16 4.08
C GLU A 136 5.42 -11.31 4.25
N PHE A 137 6.51 -11.78 3.65
CA PHE A 137 7.81 -11.14 3.55
C PHE A 137 8.03 -10.68 2.10
N PHE A 138 8.15 -9.38 1.91
CA PHE A 138 8.41 -8.76 0.62
C PHE A 138 9.86 -8.34 0.52
N ASP A 139 10.60 -9.04 -0.33
CA ASP A 139 11.94 -8.68 -0.70
C ASP A 139 11.99 -8.38 -2.19
N GLN A 140 12.20 -7.11 -2.51
CA GLN A 140 12.15 -6.60 -3.88
C GLN A 140 13.49 -6.67 -4.61
N VAL A 141 14.55 -7.16 -3.96
CA VAL A 141 15.90 -7.06 -4.49
C VAL A 141 16.61 -8.41 -4.55
N MET A 142 16.45 -9.29 -3.55
CA MET A 142 17.07 -10.62 -3.65
C MET A 142 16.21 -11.54 -4.54
N GLU A 143 16.86 -12.26 -5.44
CA GLU A 143 16.21 -13.15 -6.40
C GLU A 143 15.48 -14.31 -5.73
N SER A 144 15.95 -14.74 -4.56
CA SER A 144 15.50 -15.96 -3.90
C SER A 144 14.22 -15.80 -3.09
N GLY A 145 13.80 -14.57 -2.75
CA GLY A 145 12.72 -14.35 -1.78
C GLY A 145 12.99 -15.06 -0.44
N PHE A 146 14.27 -15.25 -0.12
CA PHE A 146 14.72 -16.09 0.96
C PHE A 146 14.42 -15.44 2.32
N ILE A 147 13.66 -16.17 3.13
CA ILE A 147 13.41 -15.82 4.53
C ILE A 147 14.47 -16.56 5.35
N PRO A 148 15.36 -15.87 6.08
CA PRO A 148 16.36 -16.53 6.92
C PRO A 148 15.70 -17.48 7.94
N ASN A 149 16.23 -18.69 8.10
CA ASN A 149 15.67 -19.69 9.04
C ASN A 149 15.52 -19.14 10.45
N THR A 150 16.49 -18.37 10.93
CA THR A 150 16.45 -17.72 12.25
C THR A 150 15.27 -16.75 12.39
N PHE A 151 14.91 -16.06 11.31
CA PHE A 151 13.77 -15.15 11.25
C PHE A 151 12.45 -15.93 11.29
N GLN A 152 12.42 -17.06 10.56
CA GLN A 152 11.28 -17.97 10.52
C GLN A 152 11.03 -18.66 11.87
N GLU A 153 12.09 -19.10 12.55
CA GLU A 153 12.04 -19.72 13.88
C GLU A 153 11.50 -18.74 14.92
N GLN A 154 12.02 -17.51 14.95
CA GLN A 154 11.52 -16.47 15.85
C GLN A 154 10.06 -16.09 15.58
N PHE A 155 9.65 -16.08 14.30
CA PHE A 155 8.26 -15.87 13.93
C PHE A 155 7.35 -16.98 14.47
N ALA A 156 7.73 -18.25 14.25
CA ALA A 156 6.97 -19.41 14.71
C ALA A 156 6.94 -19.54 16.24
N GLU A 157 7.96 -19.03 16.94
CA GLU A 157 7.97 -18.99 18.41
C GLU A 157 6.89 -18.05 18.97
N VAL A 158 6.68 -16.89 18.34
CA VAL A 158 5.68 -15.91 18.77
C VAL A 158 4.28 -16.28 18.26
N TYR A 159 4.19 -16.76 17.01
CA TYR A 159 2.96 -17.13 16.33
C TYR A 159 2.96 -18.62 15.99
N GLN A 160 2.66 -19.43 17.01
CA GLN A 160 2.68 -20.89 16.91
C GLN A 160 1.75 -21.39 15.79
N GLY A 161 2.25 -22.31 14.97
CA GLY A 161 1.51 -22.90 13.85
C GLY A 161 1.41 -22.01 12.60
N CYS A 162 2.00 -20.82 12.62
CA CYS A 162 2.05 -19.91 11.48
C CYS A 162 3.48 -19.78 10.94
N ASN A 163 3.59 -19.68 9.61
CA ASN A 163 4.86 -19.41 8.94
C ASN A 163 4.77 -18.13 8.11
N LEU A 164 5.91 -17.44 7.99
CA LEU A 164 6.03 -16.29 7.12
C LEU A 164 6.21 -16.83 5.69
N ARG A 165 5.48 -16.24 4.75
CA ARG A 165 5.53 -16.64 3.33
C ARG A 165 6.26 -15.58 2.53
N SER A 166 7.00 -15.96 1.51
CA SER A 166 7.53 -14.97 0.56
C SER A 166 6.36 -14.39 -0.22
N GLY A 167 6.19 -13.07 -0.16
CA GLY A 167 5.13 -12.36 -0.87
C GLY A 167 5.55 -11.99 -2.28
N ASP A 168 4.60 -11.94 -3.20
CA ASP A 168 4.86 -11.61 -4.60
C ASP A 168 5.20 -10.13 -4.76
N CYS A 169 6.36 -9.86 -5.36
CA CYS A 169 6.79 -8.51 -5.70
C CYS A 169 7.62 -8.50 -6.99
N LYS A 170 7.59 -7.37 -7.70
CA LYS A 170 8.48 -7.15 -8.83
C LYS A 170 9.91 -7.04 -8.30
N LYS A 171 10.83 -7.75 -8.93
CA LYS A 171 12.25 -7.72 -8.56
C LYS A 171 12.94 -6.55 -9.24
N HIS A 172 13.80 -5.88 -8.51
CA HIS A 172 14.56 -4.73 -8.94
C HIS A 172 16.05 -4.98 -8.72
N THR A 173 16.85 -4.62 -9.72
CA THR A 173 18.32 -4.76 -9.67
C THR A 173 18.99 -3.64 -8.89
N ASP A 174 18.31 -2.50 -8.71
CA ASP A 174 18.83 -1.32 -8.03
C ASP A 174 18.49 -1.33 -6.54
N GLN A 175 19.48 -1.71 -5.73
CA GLN A 175 19.34 -1.79 -4.27
C GLN A 175 19.17 -0.41 -3.61
N THR A 176 19.60 0.67 -4.28
CA THR A 176 19.50 2.04 -3.73
C THR A 176 18.05 2.48 -3.59
N GLN A 177 17.13 1.84 -4.33
CA GLN A 177 15.71 2.08 -4.28
C GLN A 177 14.97 1.16 -3.32
N SER A 178 15.66 0.27 -2.59
CA SER A 178 15.01 -0.73 -1.75
C SER A 178 14.06 -0.14 -0.71
N ALA A 179 14.42 1.00 -0.11
CA ALA A 179 13.57 1.71 0.86
C ALA A 179 12.25 2.17 0.23
N ARG A 180 12.37 2.87 -0.91
CA ARG A 180 11.22 3.33 -1.72
C ARG A 180 10.29 2.19 -2.05
N LEU A 181 10.87 1.17 -2.66
CA LEU A 181 10.17 0.01 -3.16
C LEU A 181 9.45 -0.69 -2.01
N THR A 182 10.11 -0.84 -0.85
CA THR A 182 9.51 -1.40 0.36
C THR A 182 8.29 -0.61 0.82
N ILE A 183 8.37 0.73 0.86
CA ILE A 183 7.23 1.59 1.20
C ILE A 183 6.08 1.39 0.21
N GLU A 184 6.36 1.53 -1.09
CA GLU A 184 5.35 1.38 -2.15
C GLU A 184 4.64 0.02 -2.05
N LYS A 185 5.41 -1.05 -1.83
CA LYS A 185 4.86 -2.40 -1.72
C LYS A 185 4.01 -2.58 -0.46
N LEU A 186 4.48 -2.14 0.71
CA LEU A 186 3.72 -2.27 1.96
C LEU A 186 2.40 -1.48 1.91
N LEU A 187 2.41 -0.28 1.31
CA LEU A 187 1.19 0.51 1.12
C LEU A 187 0.23 -0.17 0.14
N SER A 188 0.72 -0.67 -1.01
CA SER A 188 -0.14 -1.38 -1.97
C SER A 188 -0.74 -2.68 -1.44
N ALA A 189 -0.10 -3.33 -0.46
CA ALA A 189 -0.55 -4.60 0.12
C ALA A 189 -1.74 -4.44 1.10
N VAL A 190 -2.02 -3.20 1.51
CA VAL A 190 -3.11 -2.86 2.44
C VAL A 190 -4.23 -2.05 1.80
N GLU A 191 -4.13 -1.76 0.51
CA GLU A 191 -5.23 -1.25 -0.31
C GLU A 191 -6.22 -2.42 -0.55
N GLU A 192 -7.49 -2.25 -0.15
CA GLU A 192 -8.59 -3.21 -0.35
C GLU A 192 -9.61 -2.72 -1.39
#